data_AF-B9U2A2-F1
#
_entry.id   AF-B9U2A2-F1
#
_cell.length_a   1.000
_cell.length_b   1.000
_cell.length_c   1.000
_cell.angle_alpha   90.00
_cell.angle_beta   90.00
_cell.angle_gamma   90.00
#
_symmetry.space_group_name_H-M   'P 1'
#
loop_
_entity.id
_entity.type
_entity.pdbx_description
1 polymer ?
#
loop_
_entity_poly.entity_id
_entity_poly.type
_entity_poly.pdbx_seq_one_letter_code
_entity_poly.pdbx_strand_id
1 'polypeptide(L)'
;IQSIFEHSYRRIVELVLESLAEARDITKCLSPLKRKMDKFETNDMDENRQDIRPIMLTIGLVWGHSRYFHTLNNMTLFFNLFHNSLIDCVNRTVEPDSIFQGDVDEAYKKLDINMQHLEYYKYIYNECRNSLKKFKIGTTFNSQDWTWHPDEIFGRLDKFLVRMEE
;
A
#
# COMPACT_ATOMS: atom_id res chain seq x y z
N ILE A 1 -38.88 -21.41 30.88
CA ILE A 1 -38.86 -19.94 30.72
C ILE A 1 -37.54 -19.60 30.04
N GLN A 2 -37.55 -19.19 28.76
CA GLN A 2 -36.35 -18.62 28.12
C GLN A 2 -36.15 -17.20 28.65
N SER A 3 -34.90 -16.86 28.97
CA SER A 3 -34.55 -15.52 29.42
C SER A 3 -34.74 -14.53 28.26
N ILE A 4 -35.35 -13.38 28.53
CA ILE A 4 -35.49 -12.29 27.54
C ILE A 4 -34.13 -11.81 27.00
N PHE A 5 -33.03 -12.10 27.71
CA PHE A 5 -31.67 -11.74 27.30
C PHE A 5 -31.02 -12.78 26.38
N GLU A 6 -31.61 -13.97 26.20
CA GLU A 6 -30.99 -15.06 25.45
C GLU A 6 -30.64 -14.65 24.01
N HIS A 7 -31.56 -13.96 23.32
CA HIS A 7 -31.32 -13.48 21.96
C HIS A 7 -30.19 -12.46 21.89
N SER A 8 -30.13 -11.51 22.83
CA SER A 8 -29.08 -10.49 22.88
C SER A 8 -27.71 -11.11 23.13
N TYR A 9 -27.61 -12.05 24.08
CA TYR A 9 -26.36 -12.75 24.35
C TYR A 9 -25.90 -13.60 23.16
N ARG A 10 -26.83 -14.33 22.52
CA ARG A 10 -26.53 -15.09 21.30
C ARG A 10 -26.00 -14.18 20.20
N ARG A 11 -26.64 -13.03 19.99
CA ARG A 11 -26.19 -12.05 18.99
C ARG A 11 -24.81 -11.49 19.30
N ILE A 12 -24.50 -11.21 20.57
CA ILE A 12 -23.17 -10.77 20.98
C ILE A 12 -22.13 -11.85 20.67
N VAL A 13 -22.41 -13.12 21.00
CA VAL A 13 -21.48 -14.23 20.72
C VAL A 13 -21.23 -14.36 19.21
N GLU A 14 -22.27 -14.28 18.38
CA GLU A 14 -22.13 -14.29 16.91
C GLU A 14 -21.23 -13.17 16.41
N LEU A 15 -21.50 -11.91 16.83
CA LEU A 15 -20.72 -10.75 16.42
C LEU A 15 -19.24 -10.85 16.84
N VAL A 16 -18.98 -11.40 18.03
CA VAL A 16 -17.61 -11.61 18.53
C VAL A 16 -16.89 -12.67 17.69
N LEU A 17 -17.56 -13.77 17.34
CA LEU A 17 -16.97 -14.82 16.51
C LEU A 17 -16.71 -14.33 15.08
N GLU A 18 -17.62 -13.55 14.50
CA GLU A 18 -17.46 -12.90 13.18
C GLU A 18 -16.27 -11.93 13.19
N SER A 19 -16.22 -11.01 14.16
CA SER A 19 -15.12 -10.04 14.31
C SER A 19 -13.77 -10.73 14.54
N LEU A 20 -13.74 -11.84 15.29
CA LEU A 20 -12.53 -12.61 15.52
C LEU A 20 -12.04 -13.29 14.23
N ALA A 21 -12.96 -13.82 13.40
CA ALA A 21 -12.61 -14.41 12.13
C ALA A 21 -12.04 -13.37 11.15
N GLU A 22 -12.67 -12.19 11.09
CA GLU A 22 -12.18 -11.04 10.31
C GLU A 22 -10.79 -10.60 10.75
N ALA A 23 -10.60 -10.33 12.04
CA ALA A 23 -9.32 -9.87 12.56
C ALA A 23 -8.18 -10.88 12.29
N ARG A 24 -8.45 -12.18 12.41
CA ARG A 24 -7.49 -13.25 12.12
C ARG A 24 -7.09 -13.28 10.64
N ASP A 25 -8.06 -13.16 9.73
CA ASP A 25 -7.79 -13.13 8.29
C ASP A 25 -6.94 -11.91 7.91
N ILE A 26 -7.37 -10.71 8.32
CA ILE A 26 -6.66 -9.46 8.04
C ILE A 26 -5.24 -9.52 8.59
N THR A 27 -5.07 -9.94 9.85
CA THR A 27 -3.76 -10.04 10.49
C THR A 27 -2.86 -11.01 9.73
N LYS A 28 -3.38 -12.19 9.35
CA LYS A 28 -2.62 -13.20 8.61
C LYS A 28 -2.17 -12.66 7.24
N CYS A 29 -3.08 -12.04 6.50
CA CYS A 29 -2.81 -11.56 5.15
C CYS A 29 -1.89 -10.33 5.13
N LEU A 30 -2.03 -9.42 6.09
CA LEU A 30 -1.22 -8.20 6.17
C LEU A 30 0.13 -8.40 6.86
N SER A 31 0.34 -9.46 7.65
CA SER A 31 1.61 -9.70 8.35
C SER A 31 2.86 -9.68 7.44
N PRO A 32 2.87 -10.33 6.25
CA PRO A 32 4.00 -10.25 5.33
C PRO A 32 4.22 -8.84 4.78
N LEU A 33 3.13 -8.11 4.51
CA LEU A 33 3.18 -6.75 3.99
C LEU A 33 3.73 -5.79 5.05
N LYS A 34 3.29 -5.92 6.30
CA LYS A 34 3.80 -5.14 7.43
C LYS A 34 5.32 -5.25 7.55
N ARG A 35 5.88 -6.47 7.52
CA ARG A 35 7.34 -6.66 7.61
C ARG A 35 8.11 -5.97 6.48
N LYS A 36 7.55 -5.95 5.27
CA LYS A 36 8.15 -5.27 4.12
C LYS A 36 8.05 -3.74 4.26
N MET A 37 6.90 -3.25 4.72
CA MET A 37 6.68 -1.82 4.98
C MET A 37 7.57 -1.30 6.10
N ASP A 38 7.71 -2.04 7.20
CA ASP A 38 8.58 -1.67 8.32
C ASP A 38 10.05 -1.51 7.84
N LYS A 39 10.53 -2.37 6.93
CA LYS A 39 11.85 -2.22 6.30
C LYS A 39 11.89 -1.04 5.32
N PHE A 40 10.86 -0.87 4.51
CA PHE A 40 10.77 0.23 3.55
C PHE A 40 10.88 1.58 4.26
N GLU A 41 10.19 1.73 5.39
CA GLU A 41 10.14 2.98 6.16
C GLU A 41 11.47 3.33 6.85
N THR A 42 12.39 2.38 7.04
CA THR A 42 13.72 2.65 7.63
C THR A 42 14.80 2.97 6.59
N ASN A 43 14.61 2.53 5.35
CA ASN A 43 15.61 2.62 4.29
C ASN A 43 15.45 3.87 3.42
N ASP A 44 16.47 4.20 2.64
CA ASP A 44 16.38 5.23 1.60
C ASP A 44 15.78 4.67 0.30
N MET A 45 15.50 5.55 -0.67
CA MET A 45 14.86 5.15 -1.93
C MET A 45 15.73 4.25 -2.81
N ASP A 46 17.06 4.43 -2.78
CA ASP A 46 17.99 3.63 -3.58
C ASP A 46 17.99 2.17 -3.10
N GLU A 47 18.05 1.96 -1.79
CA GLU A 47 17.95 0.65 -1.16
C GLU A 47 16.58 0.01 -1.36
N ASN A 48 15.52 0.82 -1.33
CA ASN A 48 14.14 0.36 -1.45
C ASN A 48 13.72 0.04 -2.88
N ARG A 49 14.42 0.54 -3.90
CA ARG A 49 14.04 0.35 -5.31
C ARG A 49 13.80 -1.13 -5.66
N GLN A 50 14.67 -2.02 -5.19
CA GLN A 50 14.55 -3.47 -5.43
C GLN A 50 13.33 -4.10 -4.72
N ASP A 51 12.88 -3.50 -3.61
CA ASP A 51 11.79 -4.01 -2.78
C ASP A 51 10.41 -3.54 -3.27
N ILE A 52 10.33 -2.53 -4.14
CA ILE A 52 9.07 -2.03 -4.75
C ILE A 52 8.28 -3.16 -5.41
N ARG A 53 8.92 -3.99 -6.26
CA ARG A 53 8.25 -5.10 -6.92
C ARG A 53 7.77 -6.17 -5.92
N PRO A 54 8.61 -6.69 -5.01
CA PRO A 54 8.17 -7.59 -3.94
C PRO A 54 7.01 -7.04 -3.09
N ILE A 55 7.01 -5.75 -2.75
CA ILE A 55 5.91 -5.10 -2.02
C ILE A 55 4.63 -5.16 -2.86
N MET A 56 4.69 -4.73 -4.13
CA MET A 56 3.52 -4.71 -5.01
C MET A 56 2.94 -6.11 -5.27
N LEU A 57 3.79 -7.13 -5.43
CA LEU A 57 3.33 -8.52 -5.53
C LEU A 57 2.63 -8.98 -4.24
N THR A 58 3.12 -8.55 -3.08
CA THR A 58 2.50 -8.85 -1.77
C THR A 58 1.14 -8.16 -1.66
N ILE A 59 1.03 -6.91 -2.12
CA ILE A 59 -0.25 -6.18 -2.21
C ILE A 59 -1.23 -6.93 -3.13
N GLY A 60 -0.77 -7.42 -4.28
CA GLY A 60 -1.56 -8.24 -5.18
C GLY A 60 -2.08 -9.53 -4.50
N LEU A 61 -1.23 -10.22 -3.73
CA LEU A 61 -1.63 -11.39 -2.96
C LEU A 61 -2.63 -11.04 -1.84
N VAL A 62 -2.44 -9.92 -1.14
CA VAL A 62 -3.41 -9.43 -0.13
C VAL A 62 -4.76 -9.16 -0.78
N TRP A 63 -4.78 -8.51 -1.95
CA TRP A 63 -5.99 -8.30 -2.73
C TRP A 63 -6.66 -9.64 -3.05
N GLY A 64 -5.93 -10.58 -3.64
CA GLY A 64 -6.50 -11.86 -4.05
C GLY A 64 -7.04 -12.70 -2.89
N HIS A 65 -6.33 -12.72 -1.75
CA HIS A 65 -6.49 -13.74 -0.72
C HIS A 65 -6.99 -13.25 0.65
N SER A 66 -7.06 -11.94 0.94
CA SER A 66 -7.69 -11.49 2.18
C SER A 66 -9.19 -11.36 2.00
N ARG A 67 -9.96 -12.18 2.71
CA ARG A 67 -11.42 -12.18 2.61
C ARG A 67 -12.06 -10.87 3.05
N TYR A 68 -11.45 -10.19 4.03
CA TYR A 68 -12.04 -8.99 4.62
C TYR A 68 -11.30 -7.71 4.23
N PHE A 69 -10.01 -7.77 3.92
CA PHE A 69 -9.24 -6.57 3.55
C PHE A 69 -9.37 -6.17 2.07
N HIS A 70 -9.71 -7.09 1.16
CA HIS A 70 -9.71 -6.83 -0.30
C HIS A 70 -10.80 -5.86 -0.83
N THR A 71 -11.35 -4.99 0.01
CA THR A 71 -12.30 -3.97 -0.45
C THR A 71 -11.56 -2.83 -1.14
N LEU A 72 -12.20 -2.16 -2.10
CA LEU A 72 -11.60 -0.97 -2.74
C LEU A 72 -11.24 0.10 -1.72
N ASN A 73 -12.08 0.31 -0.70
CA ASN A 73 -11.87 1.34 0.32
C ASN A 73 -10.59 1.05 1.12
N ASN A 74 -10.41 -0.19 1.58
CA ASN A 74 -9.21 -0.58 2.34
C ASN A 74 -7.95 -0.49 1.49
N MET A 75 -8.01 -0.90 0.22
CA MET A 75 -6.86 -0.80 -0.68
C MET A 75 -6.51 0.64 -1.04
N THR A 76 -7.52 1.48 -1.28
CA THR A 76 -7.34 2.91 -1.54
C THR A 76 -6.68 3.58 -0.34
N LEU A 77 -7.18 3.31 0.88
CA LEU A 77 -6.54 3.76 2.11
C LEU A 77 -5.09 3.27 2.21
N PHE A 78 -4.84 1.99 1.93
CA PHE A 78 -3.49 1.43 1.96
C PHE A 78 -2.56 2.14 0.96
N PHE A 79 -2.97 2.33 -0.29
CA PHE A 79 -2.16 3.02 -1.30
C PHE A 79 -1.89 4.47 -0.89
N ASN A 80 -2.87 5.17 -0.33
CA ASN A 80 -2.68 6.51 0.19
C ASN A 80 -1.65 6.56 1.32
N LEU A 81 -1.67 5.59 2.24
CA LEU A 81 -0.65 5.47 3.28
C LEU A 81 0.72 5.12 2.68
N PHE A 82 0.77 4.22 1.71
CA PHE A 82 2.03 3.84 1.06
C PHE A 82 2.64 5.01 0.27
N HIS A 83 1.82 5.83 -0.40
CA HIS A 83 2.29 7.05 -1.05
C HIS A 83 2.84 8.07 -0.06
N ASN A 84 2.28 8.15 1.16
CA ASN A 84 2.88 8.97 2.21
C ASN A 84 4.26 8.44 2.59
N SER A 85 4.41 7.13 2.81
CA SER A 85 5.71 6.53 3.11
C SER A 85 6.72 6.71 1.96
N LEU A 86 6.28 6.66 0.69
CA LEU A 86 7.12 6.97 -0.48
C LEU A 86 7.61 8.43 -0.46
N ILE A 87 6.70 9.38 -0.23
CA ILE A 87 7.04 10.81 -0.14
C ILE A 87 8.01 11.06 1.01
N ASP A 88 7.76 10.47 2.19
CA ASP A 88 8.63 10.62 3.35
C ASP A 88 10.01 10.00 3.11
N CYS A 89 10.08 8.85 2.43
CA CYS A 89 11.34 8.22 2.04
C CYS A 89 12.12 9.09 1.05
N VAL A 90 11.47 9.68 0.05
CA VAL A 90 12.10 10.63 -0.88
C VAL A 90 12.58 11.87 -0.13
N ASN A 91 11.76 12.50 0.71
CA ASN A 91 12.16 13.68 1.48
C ASN A 91 13.36 13.40 2.39
N ARG A 92 13.37 12.24 3.06
CA ARG A 92 14.52 11.82 3.87
C ARG A 92 15.76 11.57 3.02
N THR A 93 15.61 10.98 1.83
CA THR A 93 16.73 10.72 0.92
C THR A 93 17.29 12.04 0.42
N VAL A 94 16.44 12.93 -0.10
CA VAL A 94 16.78 14.22 -0.74
C VAL A 94 17.35 15.22 0.28
N GLU A 95 16.78 15.27 1.49
CA GLU A 95 17.06 16.27 2.53
C GLU A 95 16.86 17.72 2.04
N PRO A 96 15.60 18.18 1.83
CA PRO A 96 15.31 19.47 1.22
C PRO A 96 15.96 20.70 1.87
N ASP A 97 16.24 20.63 3.19
CA ASP A 97 16.84 21.74 3.92
C ASP A 97 18.37 21.87 3.68
N SER A 98 19.04 20.77 3.35
CA SER A 98 20.49 20.69 3.14
C SER A 98 20.88 20.60 1.67
N ILE A 99 19.96 20.18 0.78
CA ILE A 99 20.26 19.92 -0.63
C ILE A 99 20.80 21.14 -1.39
N PHE A 100 20.33 22.34 -1.05
CA PHE A 100 20.80 23.59 -1.68
C PHE A 100 22.08 24.16 -1.07
N GLN A 101 22.64 23.49 -0.05
CA GLN A 101 23.92 23.87 0.56
C GLN A 101 25.11 23.18 -0.12
N GLY A 102 24.85 22.15 -0.94
CA GLY A 102 25.85 21.39 -1.70
C GLY A 102 26.01 21.86 -3.14
N ASP A 103 26.63 21.02 -3.97
CA ASP A 103 26.76 21.25 -5.41
C ASP A 103 25.39 21.11 -6.11
N VAL A 104 25.06 22.08 -6.96
CA VAL A 104 23.79 22.14 -7.71
C VAL A 104 23.66 20.91 -8.62
N ASP A 105 24.76 20.45 -9.23
CA ASP A 105 24.73 19.28 -10.11
C ASP A 105 24.45 17.99 -9.31
N GLU A 106 24.96 17.89 -8.09
CA GLU A 106 24.72 16.76 -7.19
C GLU A 106 23.26 16.77 -6.69
N ALA A 107 22.75 17.94 -6.30
CA ALA A 107 21.36 18.14 -5.91
C ALA A 107 20.40 17.73 -7.03
N TYR A 108 20.63 18.21 -8.25
CA TYR A 108 19.80 17.88 -9.40
C TYR A 108 19.81 16.37 -9.70
N LYS A 109 21.00 15.75 -9.69
CA LYS A 109 21.13 14.31 -9.91
C LYS A 109 20.38 13.48 -8.85
N LYS A 110 20.41 13.92 -7.59
CA LYS A 110 19.71 13.26 -6.48
C LYS A 110 18.20 13.34 -6.64
N LEU A 111 17.66 14.49 -7.06
CA LEU A 111 16.24 14.66 -7.38
C LEU A 111 15.82 13.77 -8.56
N ASP A 112 16.58 13.80 -9.65
CA ASP A 112 16.31 13.01 -10.86
C ASP A 112 16.26 11.50 -10.57
N ILE A 113 17.23 10.97 -9.79
CA ILE A 113 17.24 9.57 -9.37
C ILE A 113 15.99 9.21 -8.56
N ASN A 114 15.58 10.06 -7.61
CA ASN A 114 14.38 9.81 -6.80
C ASN A 114 13.09 9.86 -7.64
N MET A 115 13.03 10.76 -8.62
CA MET A 115 11.92 10.83 -9.57
C MET A 115 11.83 9.55 -10.41
N GLN A 116 12.97 9.03 -10.90
CA GLN A 116 13.02 7.75 -11.61
C GLN A 116 12.55 6.56 -10.75
N HIS A 117 12.80 6.57 -9.43
CA HIS A 117 12.28 5.54 -8.53
C HIS A 117 10.76 5.60 -8.38
N LEU A 118 10.19 6.80 -8.30
CA LEU A 118 8.73 6.98 -8.24
C LEU A 118 8.04 6.59 -9.55
N GLU A 119 8.63 6.90 -10.70
CA GLU A 119 8.15 6.44 -12.00
C GLU A 119 8.26 4.92 -12.14
N TYR A 120 9.34 4.32 -11.63
CA TYR A 120 9.45 2.86 -11.55
C TYR A 120 8.36 2.25 -10.66
N TYR A 121 8.03 2.87 -9.52
CA TYR A 121 6.89 2.45 -8.70
C TYR A 121 5.56 2.48 -9.48
N LYS A 122 5.26 3.56 -10.21
CA LYS A 122 4.06 3.66 -11.05
C LYS A 122 4.02 2.59 -12.13
N TYR A 123 5.15 2.30 -12.77
CA TYR A 123 5.27 1.20 -13.73
C TYR A 123 4.90 -0.14 -13.10
N ILE A 124 5.48 -0.46 -11.93
CA ILE A 124 5.24 -1.72 -11.22
C ILE A 124 3.80 -1.83 -10.71
N TYR A 125 3.21 -0.73 -10.25
CA TYR A 125 1.79 -0.67 -9.91
C TYR A 125 0.93 -1.07 -11.10
N ASN A 126 1.20 -0.50 -12.28
CA ASN A 126 0.43 -0.78 -13.48
C ASN A 126 0.58 -2.24 -13.94
N GLU A 127 1.79 -2.81 -13.85
CA GLU A 127 1.99 -4.24 -14.09
C GLU A 127 1.15 -5.11 -13.14
N CYS A 128 1.09 -4.76 -11.86
CA CYS A 128 0.27 -5.47 -10.88
C CYS A 128 -1.23 -5.34 -11.20
N ARG A 129 -1.69 -4.12 -11.47
CA ARG A 129 -3.08 -3.84 -11.88
C ARG A 129 -3.50 -4.65 -13.11
N ASN A 130 -2.61 -4.77 -14.10
CA ASN A 130 -2.87 -5.53 -15.32
C ASN A 130 -2.80 -7.05 -15.11
N SER A 131 -2.27 -7.52 -13.98
CA SER A 131 -2.10 -8.93 -13.66
C SER A 131 -2.94 -9.42 -12.49
N LEU A 132 -3.95 -8.64 -12.04
CA LEU A 132 -4.80 -8.96 -10.89
C LEU A 132 -5.42 -10.36 -10.93
N LYS A 133 -5.78 -10.83 -12.13
CA LYS A 133 -6.33 -12.19 -12.32
C LYS A 133 -5.38 -13.29 -11.79
N LYS A 134 -4.06 -13.10 -11.88
CA LYS A 134 -3.06 -14.07 -11.40
C LYS A 134 -3.07 -14.22 -9.88
N PHE A 135 -3.39 -13.16 -9.14
CA PHE A 135 -3.42 -13.19 -7.68
C PHE A 135 -4.71 -13.77 -7.10
N LYS A 136 -5.75 -13.97 -7.92
CA LYS A 136 -7.05 -14.52 -7.50
C LYS A 136 -7.17 -16.02 -7.76
N ILE A 137 -6.09 -16.67 -8.22
CA ILE A 137 -6.13 -18.09 -8.52
C ILE A 137 -6.37 -18.86 -7.22
N GLY A 138 -7.41 -19.70 -7.22
CA GLY A 138 -7.81 -20.49 -6.06
C GLY A 138 -8.69 -19.75 -5.04
N THR A 139 -9.14 -18.53 -5.33
CA THR A 139 -10.06 -17.78 -4.47
C THR A 139 -11.45 -17.71 -5.11
N THR A 140 -12.49 -17.86 -4.28
CA THR A 140 -13.89 -17.89 -4.73
C THR A 140 -14.68 -16.66 -4.33
N PHE A 141 -14.16 -15.86 -3.39
CA PHE A 141 -14.83 -14.68 -2.84
C PHE A 141 -14.44 -13.36 -3.51
N ASN A 142 -13.31 -13.31 -4.24
CA ASN A 142 -12.83 -12.10 -4.90
C ASN A 142 -12.85 -12.23 -6.42
N SER A 143 -13.88 -11.65 -7.06
CA SER A 143 -13.96 -11.49 -8.52
C SER A 143 -13.58 -10.08 -8.98
N GLN A 144 -13.52 -9.11 -8.07
CA GLN A 144 -13.41 -7.68 -8.37
C GLN A 144 -12.00 -7.28 -8.79
N ASP A 145 -11.86 -6.44 -9.81
CA ASP A 145 -10.60 -5.76 -10.17
C ASP A 145 -10.52 -4.36 -9.54
N TRP A 146 -9.36 -3.71 -9.64
CA TRP A 146 -9.20 -2.33 -9.19
C TRP A 146 -9.89 -1.35 -10.14
N THR A 147 -10.97 -0.72 -9.66
CA THR A 147 -11.87 0.14 -10.46
C THR A 147 -11.88 1.61 -10.07
N TRP A 148 -11.03 2.04 -9.14
CA TRP A 148 -10.88 3.46 -8.77
C TRP A 148 -10.32 4.30 -9.91
N HIS A 149 -10.58 5.61 -9.86
CA HIS A 149 -10.00 6.58 -10.79
C HIS A 149 -8.50 6.77 -10.47
N PRO A 150 -7.61 6.97 -11.47
CA PRO A 150 -6.19 7.22 -11.22
C PRO A 150 -5.93 8.34 -10.22
N ASP A 151 -6.67 9.46 -10.31
CA ASP A 151 -6.50 10.61 -9.40
C ASP A 151 -6.80 10.28 -7.93
N GLU A 152 -7.67 9.30 -7.66
CA GLU A 152 -7.99 8.86 -6.30
C GLU A 152 -6.79 8.18 -5.62
N ILE A 153 -5.94 7.53 -6.43
CA ILE A 153 -4.76 6.81 -5.97
C ILE A 153 -3.52 7.69 -6.08
N PHE A 154 -3.27 8.30 -7.23
CA PHE A 154 -2.02 8.99 -7.54
C PHE A 154 -2.07 10.50 -7.32
N GLY A 155 -3.24 11.11 -7.14
CA GLY A 155 -3.36 12.58 -7.15
C GLY A 155 -2.46 13.31 -6.14
N ARG A 156 -2.14 12.71 -4.99
CA ARG A 156 -1.16 13.28 -4.05
C ARG A 156 0.29 13.07 -4.51
N LEU A 157 0.61 11.89 -5.03
CA LEU A 157 1.96 11.54 -5.51
C LEU A 157 2.32 12.35 -6.76
N ASP A 158 1.38 12.54 -7.68
CA ASP A 158 1.57 13.34 -8.89
C ASP A 158 1.83 14.81 -8.56
N LYS A 159 1.10 15.39 -7.61
CA LYS A 159 1.39 16.73 -7.10
C LYS A 159 2.74 16.83 -6.40
N PHE A 160 3.26 15.74 -5.84
CA PHE A 160 4.60 15.72 -5.28
C PHE A 160 5.65 15.70 -6.39
N LEU A 161 5.47 14.87 -7.42
CA LEU A 161 6.36 14.82 -8.58
C LEU A 161 6.44 16.16 -9.32
N VAL A 162 5.31 16.81 -9.60
CA VAL A 162 5.30 18.14 -10.23
C VAL A 162 6.14 19.14 -9.44
N ARG A 163 6.06 19.13 -8.10
CA ARG A 163 6.87 20.01 -7.24
C ARG A 163 8.35 19.65 -7.19
N MET A 164 8.74 18.44 -7.58
CA MET A 164 10.15 18.05 -7.68
C MET A 164 10.76 18.46 -9.03
N GLU A 165 9.93 18.66 -10.05
CA GLU A 165 10.35 19.14 -11.37
C GLU A 165 10.48 20.67 -11.44
N GLU A 166 9.81 21.40 -10.53
CA GLU A 166 9.86 22.86 -10.35
C GLU A 166 11.10 23.31 -9.57
#